data_AF-A0A3D4TFI1-F1
#
_entry.id   AF-A0A3D4TFI1-F1
#
_cell.length_a   1.000
_cell.length_b   1.000
_cell.length_c   1.000
_cell.angle_alpha   90.00
_cell.angle_beta   90.00
_cell.angle_gamma   90.00
#
_symmetry.space_group_name_H-M   'P 1'
#
loop_
_entity.id
_entity.type
_entity.pdbx_description
1 polymer ?
#
loop_
_entity_poly.entity_id
_entity_poly.type
_entity_poly.pdbx_seq_one_letter_code
_entity_poly.pdbx_strand_id
1 'polypeptide(L)'
;TMFERQVAHGYFVMSAAAGLFVDGSELGPVLLNYGIDELRFTKPVYPGAEIHIRFTCKEKVPQEQKEPNDIPKGIVKWYVEMIDETNE
;
A
#
# COMPACT_ATOMS: atom_id res chain seq x y z
N THR A 1 19.83 -21.18 3.25
CA THR A 1 19.01 -19.99 2.96
C THR A 1 19.71 -18.80 3.59
N MET A 2 19.59 -17.59 3.06
CA MET A 2 20.19 -16.38 3.65
C MET A 2 19.43 -15.86 4.88
N PHE A 3 18.32 -16.52 5.26
CA PHE A 3 17.53 -16.18 6.45
C PHE A 3 17.94 -17.04 7.64
N GLU A 4 17.96 -16.42 8.82
CA GLU A 4 18.34 -17.07 10.08
C GLU A 4 17.24 -18.00 10.63
N ARG A 5 15.98 -17.69 10.30
CA ARG A 5 14.79 -18.47 10.66
C ARG A 5 13.67 -18.29 9.61
N GLN A 6 12.52 -18.93 9.83
CA GLN A 6 11.35 -18.73 8.97
C GLN A 6 10.93 -17.25 8.96
N VAL A 7 10.63 -16.73 7.77
CA VAL A 7 10.19 -15.34 7.54
C VAL A 7 8.74 -15.31 7.09
N ALA A 8 8.07 -14.19 7.31
CA ALA A 8 6.77 -13.93 6.72
C ALA A 8 6.87 -13.87 5.19
N HIS A 9 5.88 -14.43 4.50
CA HIS A 9 5.82 -14.35 3.04
C HIS A 9 5.58 -12.90 2.60
N GLY A 10 6.32 -12.39 1.61
CA GLY A 10 6.20 -11.00 1.18
C GLY A 10 4.77 -10.58 0.82
N TYR A 11 4.01 -11.43 0.13
CA TYR A 11 2.60 -11.14 -0.17
C TYR A 11 1.70 -11.12 1.07
N PHE A 12 2.02 -11.88 2.12
CA PHE A 12 1.29 -11.77 3.38
C PHE A 12 1.54 -10.40 4.03
N VAL A 13 2.80 -9.96 4.06
CA VAL A 13 3.16 -8.63 4.59
C VAL A 13 2.44 -7.52 3.80
N MET A 14 2.43 -7.62 2.46
CA MET A 14 1.70 -6.69 1.59
C MET A 14 0.20 -6.68 1.87
N SER A 15 -0.44 -7.85 2.02
CA SER A 15 -1.87 -7.93 2.33
C SER A 15 -2.20 -7.35 3.71
N ALA A 16 -1.36 -7.61 4.72
CA ALA A 16 -1.50 -7.05 6.06
C ALA A 16 -1.36 -5.52 6.03
N ALA A 17 -0.36 -5.00 5.29
CA ALA A 17 -0.15 -3.57 5.09
C ALA A 17 -1.39 -2.90 4.49
N ALA A 18 -1.95 -3.47 3.41
CA ALA A 18 -3.18 -2.95 2.80
C ALA A 18 -4.35 -2.88 3.79
N GLY A 19 -4.49 -3.87 4.68
CA GLY A 19 -5.51 -3.86 5.73
C GLY A 19 -5.34 -2.75 6.77
N LEU A 20 -4.15 -2.16 6.91
CA LEU A 20 -3.88 -1.09 7.88
C LEU A 20 -4.20 0.31 7.34
N PHE A 21 -4.13 0.53 6.02
CA PHE A 21 -4.34 1.87 5.44
C PHE A 21 -5.61 1.99 4.59
N VAL A 22 -6.27 0.88 4.24
CA VAL A 22 -7.54 0.92 3.52
C VAL A 22 -8.67 1.08 4.53
N ASP A 23 -9.37 2.23 4.48
CA ASP A 23 -10.59 2.44 5.24
C ASP A 23 -11.75 1.64 4.62
N GLY A 24 -12.42 0.85 5.45
CA GLY A 24 -13.59 0.04 5.08
C GLY A 24 -14.88 0.45 5.79
N SER A 25 -14.87 1.56 6.53
CA SER A 25 -16.00 1.95 7.39
C SER A 25 -17.16 2.62 6.63
N GLU A 26 -16.86 3.38 5.57
CA GLU A 26 -17.86 4.08 4.76
C GLU A 26 -17.49 4.11 3.26
N LEU A 27 -18.46 4.48 2.41
CA LEU A 27 -18.21 4.76 0.99
C LEU A 27 -17.33 6.02 0.86
N GLY A 28 -16.02 5.81 0.83
CA GLY A 28 -15.03 6.87 0.71
C GLY A 28 -14.82 7.37 -0.73
N PRO A 29 -13.93 8.37 -0.91
CA PRO A 29 -13.60 8.93 -2.23
C PRO A 29 -12.77 7.99 -3.12
N VAL A 30 -12.34 6.82 -2.59
CA VAL A 30 -11.53 5.85 -3.31
C VAL A 30 -12.45 4.98 -4.17
N LEU A 31 -12.38 5.17 -5.49
CA LEU A 31 -13.19 4.40 -6.45
C LEU A 31 -12.60 3.01 -6.70
N LEU A 32 -11.28 2.92 -6.81
CA LEU A 32 -10.57 1.70 -7.18
C LEU A 32 -9.09 1.79 -6.80
N ASN A 33 -8.59 0.76 -6.13
CA ASN A 33 -7.16 0.49 -6.02
C ASN A 33 -6.79 -0.56 -7.07
N TYR A 34 -6.16 -0.15 -8.18
CA TYR A 34 -5.99 -1.01 -9.37
C TYR A 34 -4.56 -1.49 -9.61
N GLY A 35 -3.57 -1.00 -8.86
CA GLY A 35 -2.18 -1.23 -9.24
C GLY A 35 -1.19 -0.98 -8.12
N ILE A 36 -0.01 -1.59 -8.29
CA ILE A 36 1.14 -1.45 -7.42
C ILE A 36 2.35 -1.22 -8.33
N ASP A 37 3.08 -0.14 -8.07
CA ASP A 37 4.30 0.20 -8.78
C ASP A 37 5.52 -0.07 -7.88
N GLU A 38 6.63 -0.51 -8.48
CA GLU A 38 7.95 -0.57 -7.84
C GLU A 38 8.05 -1.37 -6.51
N LEU A 39 7.18 -2.36 -6.27
CA LEU A 39 7.21 -3.17 -5.05
C LEU A 39 8.54 -3.92 -4.89
N ARG A 40 9.21 -3.73 -3.75
CA ARG A 40 10.43 -4.45 -3.36
C ARG A 40 10.37 -4.83 -1.88
N PHE A 41 10.82 -6.05 -1.58
CA PHE A 41 11.04 -6.51 -0.21
C PHE A 41 12.54 -6.39 0.08
N THR A 42 12.92 -5.37 0.84
CA THR A 42 14.32 -5.02 1.13
C THR A 42 14.85 -5.80 2.33
N LYS A 43 13.98 -6.17 3.27
CA LYS A 43 14.32 -6.87 4.52
C LYS A 43 13.36 -8.02 4.84
N PRO A 44 13.84 -9.10 5.46
CA PRO A 44 12.99 -10.17 5.94
C PRO A 44 12.19 -9.72 7.17
N VAL A 45 10.89 -9.99 7.19
CA VAL A 45 10.05 -9.83 8.38
C VAL A 45 10.00 -11.15 9.12
N TYR A 46 10.42 -11.15 10.38
CA TYR A 46 10.47 -12.36 11.18
C TYR A 46 9.29 -12.46 12.18
N PRO A 47 8.92 -13.68 12.64
CA PRO A 47 7.87 -13.84 13.64
C PRO A 47 8.13 -13.02 14.91
N GLY A 48 7.12 -12.28 15.33
CA GLY A 48 7.17 -11.37 16.49
C GLY A 48 7.56 -9.93 16.16
N ALA A 49 7.93 -9.61 14.92
CA ALA A 49 8.19 -8.23 14.51
C ALA A 49 6.89 -7.41 14.43
N GLU A 50 6.99 -6.12 14.72
CA GLU A 50 5.91 -5.16 14.55
C GLU A 50 6.09 -4.42 13.23
N ILE A 51 5.00 -4.21 12.49
CA ILE A 51 5.04 -3.49 11.22
C ILE A 51 4.18 -2.23 11.30
N HIS A 52 4.71 -1.14 10.77
CA HIS A 52 4.05 0.15 10.67
C HIS A 52 3.99 0.57 9.21
N ILE A 53 2.91 1.26 8.84
CA ILE A 53 2.75 1.76 7.47
C ILE A 53 2.88 3.28 7.45
N ARG A 54 3.80 3.78 6.63
CA ARG A 54 3.81 5.20 6.25
C ARG A 54 3.12 5.33 4.89
N PHE A 55 1.98 6.00 4.90
CA PHE A 55 1.13 6.17 3.71
C PHE A 55 1.13 7.64 3.26
N THR A 56 1.92 7.93 2.22
CA THR A 56 2.16 9.31 1.77
C THR A 56 1.58 9.53 0.37
N CYS A 57 0.82 10.62 0.17
CA CYS A 57 0.36 11.01 -1.16
C CYS A 57 1.57 11.48 -1.99
N LYS A 58 1.95 10.71 -3.02
CA LYS A 58 3.12 10.99 -3.88
C LYS A 58 2.77 11.90 -5.04
N GLU A 59 1.64 11.66 -5.69
CA GLU A 59 1.25 12.37 -6.91
C GLU A 59 -0.28 12.38 -7.07
N LYS A 60 -0.83 13.46 -7.62
CA LYS A 60 -2.23 13.56 -8.01
C LYS A 60 -2.30 13.95 -9.47
N VAL A 61 -2.96 13.14 -10.28
CA VAL A 61 -3.10 13.34 -11.72
C VAL A 61 -4.59 13.48 -12.04
N PRO A 62 -5.05 14.62 -12.57
CA PRO A 62 -6.45 14.75 -12.99
C PRO A 62 -6.71 13.85 -14.20
N GLN A 63 -7.92 13.31 -14.30
CA GLN A 63 -8.37 12.57 -15.46
C GLN A 63 -9.44 13.37 -16.20
N GLU A 64 -9.32 13.46 -17.52
CA GLU A 64 -10.33 14.10 -18.36
C GLU A 64 -11.66 13.31 -18.29
N GLN A 65 -12.77 14.04 -18.29
CA GLN A 65 -14.10 13.44 -18.44
C GLN A 65 -14.23 12.90 -19.86
N LYS A 66 -14.57 11.61 -19.99
CA LYS A 66 -14.70 10.95 -21.29
C LYS A 66 -16.17 10.86 -21.69
N GLU A 67 -17.03 10.56 -20.73
CA GLU A 67 -18.46 10.39 -20.95
C GLU A 67 -19.27 11.52 -20.29
N PRO A 68 -20.45 11.92 -20.84
CA PRO A 68 -21.31 12.94 -20.25
C PRO A 68 -21.78 12.64 -18.81
N ASN A 69 -21.79 11.36 -18.44
CA ASN A 69 -22.19 10.88 -17.11
C ASN A 69 -21.00 10.52 -16.21
N ASP A 70 -19.76 10.83 -16.62
CA ASP A 70 -18.58 10.61 -15.76
C ASP A 70 -18.62 11.56 -14.55
N ILE A 71 -18.26 11.05 -13.38
CA ILE A 71 -17.95 11.87 -12.22
C ILE A 71 -16.52 12.44 -12.34
N PRO A 72 -16.26 13.65 -11.84
CA PRO A 72 -14.90 14.17 -11.70
C PRO A 72 -14.02 13.19 -10.91
N LYS A 73 -12.93 12.72 -11.51
CA LYS A 73 -12.01 11.74 -10.93
C LYS A 73 -10.58 11.99 -11.35
N GLY A 74 -9.65 11.36 -10.64
CA GLY A 74 -8.23 11.42 -10.94
C GLY A 74 -7.51 10.21 -10.35
N ILE A 75 -6.23 10.09 -10.68
CA ILE A 75 -5.36 9.05 -10.16
C ILE A 75 -4.54 9.66 -9.01
N VAL A 76 -4.59 9.02 -7.85
CA VAL A 76 -3.71 9.36 -6.73
C VAL A 76 -2.69 8.24 -6.59
N LYS A 77 -1.41 8.57 -6.76
CA LYS A 77 -0.32 7.63 -6.48
C LYS A 77 0.10 7.79 -5.03
N TRP A 78 0.14 6.67 -4.33
CA TRP A 78 0.58 6.60 -2.95
C TRP A 78 1.98 6.02 -2.87
N TYR A 79 2.83 6.64 -2.07
CA TYR A 79 4.09 6.06 -1.65
C TYR A 79 3.85 5.36 -0.32
N VAL A 80 4.02 4.04 -0.34
CA VAL A 80 3.74 3.17 0.81
C VAL A 80 5.06 2.59 1.29
N GLU A 81 5.42 2.90 2.53
CA GLU A 81 6.57 2.30 3.20
C GLU A 81 6.05 1.35 4.28
N MET A 82 6.54 0.12 4.27
CA MET A 82 6.36 -0.86 5.33
C MET A 82 7.63 -0.84 6.16
N ILE A 83 7.54 -0.33 7.38
CA ILE A 83 8.70 -0.17 8.27
C ILE A 83 8.54 -0.98 9.54
N ASP A 84 9.64 -1.51 10.06
CA ASP A 84 9.66 -2.22 11.34
C ASP A 84 9.88 -1.27 12.54
N GLU A 85 10.04 -1.83 13.74
CA GLU A 85 10.30 -1.08 14.97
C GLU A 85 11.61 -0.27 14.96
N THR A 86 12.52 -0.57 14.04
CA THR A 86 13.79 0.13 13.86
C THR A 86 13.70 1.27 12.83
N ASN A 87 12.50 1.53 12.29
CA ASN A 87 12.23 2.46 11.18
C ASN A 87 12.93 2.09 9.87
N GLU A 88 13.12 0.80 9.65
CA GLU A 88 13.78 0.24 8.47
C GLU A 88 12.83 -0.47 7.51
#